data_AF-A0A963XEQ3-F1
#
_entry.id   AF-A0A963XEQ3-F1
#
_cell.length_a   1.000
_cell.length_b   1.000
_cell.length_c   1.000
_cell.angle_alpha   90.00
_cell.angle_beta   90.00
_cell.angle_gamma   90.00
#
_symmetry.space_group_name_H-M   'P 1'
#
loop_
_entity.id
_entity.type
_entity.pdbx_description
1 polymer ?
#
loop_
_entity_poly.entity_id
_entity_poly.type
_entity_poly.pdbx_seq_one_letter_code
_entity_poly.pdbx_strand_id
1 'polypeptide(L)'
;MAKKAEAAPARGKNAAAKSKTAKPDPAPLKTDIVHCGDSIDIMNSLPAGSVDLIFADPPYNLQLGGELHRPNNSRVDGVEEDWDRFADFEAYDTFTRAWMSAARRLLKDTGTLWVIGSYHNIYRVGSILQDLGYWMLNDIVWRKTNPMP
;
A
#
# COMPACT_ATOMS: atom_id res chain seq x y z
N MET A 1 -35.58 -26.75 -27.50
CA MET A 1 -35.86 -25.60 -26.61
C MET A 1 -34.56 -24.84 -26.40
N ALA A 2 -34.34 -23.76 -27.15
CA ALA A 2 -33.16 -22.91 -27.03
C ALA A 2 -33.53 -21.68 -26.19
N LYS A 3 -32.90 -21.49 -25.03
CA LYS A 3 -33.00 -20.24 -24.27
C LYS A 3 -32.16 -19.18 -24.98
N LYS A 4 -32.80 -18.09 -25.43
CA LYS A 4 -32.11 -16.88 -25.89
C LYS A 4 -31.32 -16.30 -24.71
N ALA A 5 -30.02 -16.06 -24.92
CA ALA A 5 -29.24 -15.21 -24.03
C ALA A 5 -29.59 -13.75 -24.33
N GLU A 6 -30.07 -13.03 -23.32
CA GLU A 6 -30.33 -11.60 -23.37
C GLU A 6 -29.02 -10.86 -23.11
N ALA A 7 -28.65 -9.94 -24.00
CA ALA A 7 -27.42 -9.17 -23.90
C ALA A 7 -27.54 -8.14 -22.76
N ALA A 8 -26.52 -8.09 -21.89
CA ALA A 8 -26.41 -7.08 -20.85
C ALA A 8 -26.39 -5.66 -21.46
N PRO A 9 -27.01 -4.66 -20.81
CA PRO A 9 -27.08 -3.31 -21.36
C PRO A 9 -25.68 -2.69 -21.43
N ALA A 10 -25.39 -2.05 -22.56
CA ALA A 10 -24.15 -1.32 -22.78
C ALA A 10 -23.96 -0.23 -21.72
N ARG A 11 -22.77 -0.21 -21.11
CA ARG A 11 -22.37 0.80 -20.12
C ARG A 11 -22.47 2.18 -20.77
N GLY A 12 -23.38 3.02 -20.24
CA GLY A 12 -23.59 4.38 -20.74
C GLY A 12 -22.29 5.18 -20.74
N LYS A 13 -22.07 5.95 -21.82
CA LYS A 13 -20.98 6.92 -21.93
C LYS A 13 -21.18 8.01 -20.88
N ASN A 14 -20.54 7.88 -19.73
CA ASN A 14 -20.64 8.88 -18.67
C ASN A 14 -19.69 10.05 -18.94
N ALA A 15 -20.31 11.22 -19.08
CA ALA A 15 -19.87 12.58 -18.80
C ALA A 15 -18.38 12.92 -19.00
N ALA A 16 -18.11 13.90 -19.87
CA ALA A 16 -16.84 14.60 -19.98
C ALA A 16 -16.25 14.89 -18.60
N ALA A 17 -15.11 14.28 -18.30
CA ALA A 17 -14.32 14.61 -17.13
C ALA A 17 -14.00 16.11 -17.21
N LYS A 18 -14.64 16.91 -16.35
CA LYS A 18 -14.26 18.31 -16.18
C LYS A 18 -12.78 18.30 -15.78
N SER A 19 -11.93 18.80 -16.68
CA SER A 19 -10.51 19.02 -16.40
C SER A 19 -10.42 19.88 -15.15
N LYS A 20 -10.09 19.26 -14.01
CA LYS A 20 -9.65 20.00 -12.84
C LYS A 20 -8.28 20.53 -13.21
N THR A 21 -8.17 21.85 -13.40
CA THR A 21 -6.86 22.50 -13.47
C THR A 21 -6.11 22.13 -12.20
N ALA A 22 -5.00 21.38 -12.36
CA ALA A 22 -4.17 20.94 -11.24
C ALA A 22 -3.75 22.17 -10.42
N LYS A 23 -3.82 22.03 -9.09
CA LYS A 23 -3.30 23.08 -8.20
C LYS A 23 -1.80 23.27 -8.51
N PRO A 24 -1.28 24.50 -8.52
CA PRO A 24 0.16 24.70 -8.68
C PRO A 24 0.91 23.95 -7.57
N ASP A 25 1.97 23.24 -7.97
CA ASP A 25 2.78 22.46 -7.04
C ASP A 25 3.32 23.35 -5.91
N PRO A 26 3.39 22.84 -4.67
CA PRO A 26 4.08 23.52 -3.60
C PRO A 26 5.57 23.68 -3.93
N ALA A 27 6.23 24.57 -3.18
CA ALA A 27 7.67 24.72 -3.30
C ALA A 27 8.39 23.36 -3.12
N PRO A 28 9.45 23.09 -3.90
CA PRO A 28 10.11 21.80 -3.88
C PRO A 28 10.67 21.50 -2.49
N LEU A 29 10.47 20.25 -2.05
CA LEU A 29 11.11 19.74 -0.85
C LEU A 29 12.63 19.68 -1.03
N LYS A 30 13.36 19.90 0.06
CA LYS A 30 14.78 19.59 0.08
C LYS A 30 14.95 18.07 -0.03
N THR A 31 15.76 17.63 -1.00
CA THR A 31 16.02 16.21 -1.29
C THR A 31 17.15 15.65 -0.45
N ASP A 32 17.35 14.33 -0.53
CA ASP A 32 18.48 13.63 0.10
C ASP A 32 18.52 13.78 1.63
N ILE A 33 17.33 13.75 2.24
CA ILE A 33 17.15 13.84 3.69
C ILE A 33 16.70 12.50 4.25
N VAL A 34 17.32 12.08 5.35
CA VAL A 34 16.82 11.02 6.20
C VAL A 34 16.10 11.65 7.39
N HIS A 35 14.81 11.34 7.53
CA HIS A 35 14.03 11.70 8.70
C HIS A 35 14.00 10.53 9.67
N CYS A 36 14.35 10.75 10.94
CA CYS A 36 14.30 9.74 11.99
C CYS A 36 13.09 10.01 12.89
N GLY A 37 12.16 9.06 12.94
CA GLY A 37 10.92 9.17 13.73
C GLY A 37 9.79 8.31 13.18
N ASP A 38 8.60 8.48 13.75
CA ASP A 38 7.39 7.86 13.22
C ASP A 38 7.04 8.41 11.83
N SER A 39 6.78 7.50 10.89
CA SER A 39 6.54 7.88 9.49
C SER A 39 5.27 8.70 9.30
N ILE A 40 4.22 8.47 10.09
CA ILE A 40 2.94 9.17 9.99
C ILE A 40 3.13 10.61 10.47
N ASP A 41 3.80 10.80 11.60
CA ASP A 41 4.10 12.14 12.14
C ASP A 41 4.98 12.95 11.18
N ILE A 42 6.05 12.33 10.66
CA ILE A 42 6.92 12.95 9.67
C ILE A 42 6.11 13.33 8.43
N MET A 43 5.34 12.39 7.87
CA MET A 43 4.51 12.68 6.70
C MET A 43 3.50 13.79 6.96
N ASN A 44 2.93 13.89 8.16
CA ASN A 44 1.98 14.94 8.53
C ASN A 44 2.63 16.33 8.65
N SER A 45 3.92 16.39 8.97
CA SER A 45 4.68 17.66 9.04
C SER A 45 5.06 18.23 7.67
N LEU A 46 5.10 17.41 6.61
CA LEU A 46 5.45 17.84 5.26
C LEU A 46 4.26 18.55 4.58
N PRO A 47 4.49 19.42 3.57
CA PRO A 47 3.42 20.05 2.80
C PRO A 47 2.59 19.02 2.01
N ALA A 48 1.28 19.25 1.88
CA ALA A 48 0.43 18.41 1.04
C ALA A 48 0.79 18.59 -0.45
N GLY A 49 0.62 17.53 -1.25
CA GLY A 49 0.89 17.56 -2.69
C GLY A 49 2.34 17.87 -3.06
N SER A 50 3.30 17.49 -2.22
CA SER A 50 4.72 17.81 -2.40
C SER A 50 5.58 16.63 -2.87
N VAL A 51 4.99 15.44 -3.04
CA VAL A 51 5.71 14.21 -3.40
C VAL A 51 5.17 13.63 -4.71
N ASP A 52 6.07 13.34 -5.64
CA ASP A 52 5.74 12.73 -6.94
C ASP A 52 5.56 11.21 -6.85
N LEU A 53 6.35 10.53 -6.02
CA LEU A 53 6.30 9.08 -5.85
C LEU A 53 6.59 8.68 -4.41
N ILE A 54 5.80 7.73 -3.91
CA ILE A 54 6.02 7.07 -2.61
C ILE A 54 6.24 5.58 -2.86
N PHE A 55 7.25 5.02 -2.21
CA PHE A 55 7.46 3.58 -2.11
C PHE A 55 7.32 3.18 -0.63
N ALA A 56 6.48 2.19 -0.34
CA ALA A 56 6.19 1.72 1.01
C ALA A 56 6.37 0.20 1.11
N ASP A 57 7.20 -0.21 2.07
CA ASP A 57 7.36 -1.60 2.51
C ASP A 57 6.91 -1.66 3.98
N PRO A 58 5.59 -1.71 4.25
CA PRO A 58 5.06 -1.70 5.61
C PRO A 58 5.32 -3.05 6.30
N PRO A 59 5.19 -3.15 7.64
CA PRO A 59 5.14 -4.44 8.33
C PRO A 59 4.11 -5.39 7.71
N TYR A 60 4.44 -6.68 7.57
CA TYR A 60 3.60 -7.68 6.92
C TYR A 60 2.66 -8.39 7.88
N ASN A 61 2.87 -8.22 9.19
CA ASN A 61 2.12 -8.92 10.24
C ASN A 61 2.18 -10.43 9.98
N LEU A 62 3.38 -11.02 10.04
CA LEU A 62 3.59 -12.42 9.67
C LEU A 62 2.92 -13.42 10.62
N GLN A 63 2.47 -12.98 11.80
CA GLN A 63 1.73 -13.80 12.79
C GLN A 63 2.43 -15.14 13.08
N LEU A 64 3.76 -15.13 13.20
CA LEU A 64 4.53 -16.35 13.45
C LEU A 64 4.12 -16.97 14.79
N GLY A 65 3.59 -18.20 14.73
CA GLY A 65 3.07 -18.92 15.90
C GLY A 65 4.12 -19.60 16.78
N GLY A 66 5.39 -19.62 16.37
CA GLY A 66 6.50 -20.27 17.07
C GLY A 66 7.78 -20.34 16.22
N GLU A 67 8.80 -21.02 16.75
CA GLU A 67 10.09 -21.17 16.07
C GLU A 67 9.97 -22.00 14.79
N LEU A 68 10.61 -21.52 13.74
CA LEU A 68 10.75 -22.24 12.47
C LEU A 68 12.11 -22.96 12.47
N HIS A 69 12.13 -24.22 12.03
CA HIS A 69 13.37 -25.01 11.86
C HIS A 69 13.59 -25.38 10.40
N ARG A 70 14.84 -25.34 9.98
CA ARG A 70 15.27 -25.85 8.67
C ARG A 70 15.29 -27.39 8.68
N PRO A 71 15.36 -28.06 7.51
CA PRO A 71 15.48 -29.53 7.44
C PRO A 71 16.70 -30.12 8.16
N ASN A 72 17.75 -29.32 8.36
CA ASN A 72 18.94 -29.70 9.14
C ASN A 72 18.80 -29.40 10.65
N ASN A 73 17.56 -29.15 11.12
CA ASN A 73 17.19 -28.81 12.50
C ASN A 73 17.74 -27.49 13.05
N SER A 74 18.45 -26.68 12.24
CA SER A 74 18.86 -25.34 12.65
C SER A 74 17.66 -24.38 12.72
N ARG A 75 17.66 -23.48 13.71
CA ARG A 75 16.63 -22.46 13.85
C ARG A 75 16.70 -21.47 12.68
N VAL A 76 15.54 -21.10 12.15
CA VAL A 76 15.37 -20.03 11.17
C VAL A 76 15.37 -18.71 11.91
N ASP A 77 16.09 -17.72 11.39
CA ASP A 77 16.05 -16.35 11.90
C ASP A 77 14.85 -15.65 11.26
N GLY A 78 13.71 -15.71 11.96
CA GLY A 78 12.44 -15.13 11.52
C GLY A 78 12.33 -13.65 11.89
N VAL A 79 11.29 -12.98 11.39
CA VAL A 79 10.94 -11.63 11.84
C VAL A 79 10.16 -11.76 13.14
N GLU A 80 10.82 -11.54 14.27
CA GLU A 80 10.23 -11.63 15.61
C GLU A 80 10.05 -10.26 16.28
N GLU A 81 10.37 -9.19 15.56
CA GLU A 81 10.44 -7.84 16.08
C GLU A 81 9.05 -7.22 16.35
N ASP A 82 8.96 -6.39 17.39
CA ASP A 82 7.70 -5.80 17.85
C ASP A 82 7.02 -4.91 16.80
N TRP A 83 7.77 -4.34 15.86
CA TRP A 83 7.20 -3.53 14.77
C TRP A 83 6.39 -4.35 13.75
N ASP A 84 6.52 -5.68 13.73
CA ASP A 84 5.70 -6.59 12.91
C ASP A 84 4.59 -7.29 13.70
N ARG A 85 4.36 -6.90 14.97
CA ARG A 85 3.39 -7.55 15.85
C ARG A 85 2.16 -6.68 16.04
N PHE A 86 1.02 -7.21 15.62
CA PHE A 86 -0.29 -6.57 15.79
C PHE A 86 -1.18 -7.44 16.67
N ALA A 87 -2.00 -6.80 17.50
CA ALA A 87 -2.93 -7.51 18.40
C ALA A 87 -3.95 -8.34 17.61
N ASP A 88 -4.43 -7.77 16.50
CA ASP A 88 -5.38 -8.39 15.59
C ASP A 88 -5.36 -7.69 14.22
N PHE A 89 -6.23 -8.15 13.34
CA PHE A 89 -6.39 -7.60 12.00
C PHE A 89 -7.01 -6.20 11.96
N GLU A 90 -7.73 -5.77 13.00
CA GLU A 90 -8.31 -4.43 13.09
C GLU A 90 -7.25 -3.40 13.48
N ALA A 91 -6.35 -3.76 14.40
CA ALA A 91 -5.18 -2.97 14.74
C ALA A 91 -4.27 -2.75 13.51
N TYR A 92 -4.04 -3.81 12.71
CA TYR A 92 -3.28 -3.70 11.46
C TYR A 92 -3.97 -2.78 10.43
N ASP A 93 -5.29 -2.90 10.27
CA ASP A 93 -6.05 -2.07 9.34
C ASP A 93 -6.08 -0.61 9.77
N THR A 94 -6.20 -0.35 11.08
CA THR A 94 -6.19 1.00 11.65
C THR A 94 -4.84 1.67 11.39
N PHE A 95 -3.75 0.96 11.68
CA PHE A 95 -2.39 1.39 11.34
C PHE A 95 -2.25 1.67 9.83
N THR A 96 -2.74 0.74 9.00
CA THR A 96 -2.61 0.84 7.54
C THR A 96 -3.37 2.02 6.96
N ARG A 97 -4.61 2.25 7.41
CA ARG A 97 -5.41 3.42 7.03
C ARG A 97 -4.74 4.73 7.42
N ALA A 98 -4.11 4.78 8.61
CA ALA A 98 -3.47 5.99 9.10
C ALA A 98 -2.29 6.41 8.22
N TRP A 99 -1.34 5.51 7.94
CA TRP A 99 -0.18 5.87 7.12
C TRP A 99 -0.54 6.09 5.65
N MET A 100 -1.47 5.32 5.08
CA MET A 100 -1.90 5.54 3.70
C MET A 100 -2.65 6.85 3.52
N SER A 101 -3.42 7.29 4.51
CA SER A 101 -4.09 8.60 4.47
C SER A 101 -3.07 9.74 4.48
N ALA A 102 -2.02 9.63 5.31
CA ALA A 102 -0.92 10.59 5.32
C ALA A 102 -0.16 10.59 3.98
N ALA A 103 0.14 9.40 3.43
CA ALA A 103 0.77 9.26 2.11
C ALA A 103 -0.09 9.88 0.99
N ARG A 104 -1.41 9.66 1.01
CA ARG A 104 -2.35 10.21 0.02
C ARG A 104 -2.37 11.74 -0.01
N ARG A 105 -2.23 12.37 1.16
CA ARG A 105 -2.16 13.82 1.34
C ARG A 105 -0.87 14.39 0.74
N LEU A 106 0.24 13.66 0.86
CA LEU A 106 1.54 14.10 0.33
C LEU A 106 1.67 13.98 -1.18
N LEU A 107 1.02 12.98 -1.77
CA LEU A 107 1.06 12.81 -3.22
C LEU A 107 0.43 14.00 -3.94
N LYS A 108 1.11 14.46 -4.98
CA LYS A 108 0.52 15.33 -6.01
C LYS A 108 -0.68 14.64 -6.67
N ASP A 109 -1.50 15.42 -7.37
CA ASP A 109 -2.61 14.87 -8.16
C ASP A 109 -2.15 13.88 -9.25
N THR A 110 -0.90 14.02 -9.71
CA THR A 110 -0.22 13.13 -10.66
C THR A 110 0.69 12.09 -10.01
N GLY A 111 0.74 12.05 -8.67
CA GLY A 111 1.68 11.22 -7.93
C GLY A 111 1.31 9.73 -7.91
N THR A 112 2.29 8.87 -7.68
CA THR A 112 2.11 7.41 -7.63
C THR A 112 2.57 6.81 -6.30
N LEU A 113 1.83 5.83 -5.79
CA LEU A 113 2.20 5.01 -4.64
C LEU A 113 2.52 3.59 -5.09
N TRP A 114 3.67 3.07 -4.66
CA TRP A 114 4.01 1.65 -4.71
C TRP A 114 3.96 1.10 -3.29
N VAL A 115 3.19 0.04 -3.07
CA VAL A 115 3.17 -0.70 -1.80
C VAL A 115 3.52 -2.15 -2.09
N ILE A 116 4.45 -2.72 -1.34
CA ILE A 116 4.80 -4.13 -1.42
C ILE A 116 4.23 -4.89 -0.22
N GLY A 117 4.01 -6.18 -0.41
CA GLY A 117 3.52 -7.07 0.62
C GLY A 117 3.64 -8.52 0.21
N SER A 118 3.21 -9.40 1.10
CA SER A 118 3.03 -10.82 0.83
C SER A 118 1.55 -11.20 1.02
N TYR A 119 1.21 -12.48 0.88
CA TYR A 119 -0.16 -12.93 1.08
C TYR A 119 -0.72 -12.62 2.48
N HIS A 120 0.13 -12.40 3.48
CA HIS A 120 -0.27 -12.05 4.86
C HIS A 120 -1.01 -10.71 4.94
N ASN A 121 -0.60 -9.71 4.14
CA ASN A 121 -1.12 -8.36 4.24
C ASN A 121 -1.66 -7.76 2.93
N ILE A 122 -1.17 -8.18 1.77
CA ILE A 122 -1.36 -7.43 0.52
C ILE A 122 -2.83 -7.30 0.11
N TYR A 123 -3.68 -8.27 0.46
CA TYR A 123 -5.11 -8.21 0.20
C TYR A 123 -5.83 -7.15 1.06
N ARG A 124 -5.44 -7.01 2.32
CA ARG A 124 -5.99 -5.99 3.24
C ARG A 124 -5.53 -4.60 2.80
N VAL A 125 -4.24 -4.47 2.54
CA VAL A 125 -3.60 -3.29 1.94
C VAL A 125 -4.33 -2.87 0.65
N GLY A 126 -4.57 -3.81 -0.26
CA GLY A 126 -5.28 -3.57 -1.52
C GLY A 126 -6.73 -3.11 -1.34
N SER A 127 -7.45 -3.64 -0.35
CA SER A 127 -8.79 -3.17 0.00
C SER A 127 -8.77 -1.74 0.53
N ILE A 128 -7.86 -1.44 1.46
CA ILE A 128 -7.74 -0.10 2.07
C ILE A 128 -7.34 0.95 1.03
N LEU A 129 -6.45 0.62 0.10
CA LEU A 129 -6.09 1.51 -1.02
C LEU A 129 -7.33 1.94 -1.81
N GLN A 130 -8.19 0.97 -2.16
CA GLN A 130 -9.42 1.27 -2.91
C GLN A 130 -10.41 2.08 -2.07
N ASP A 131 -10.59 1.77 -0.79
CA ASP A 131 -11.44 2.55 0.14
C ASP A 131 -10.99 4.01 0.25
N LEU A 132 -9.68 4.27 0.22
CA LEU A 132 -9.09 5.61 0.29
C LEU A 132 -9.10 6.35 -1.07
N GLY A 133 -9.69 5.74 -2.10
CA GLY A 133 -9.85 6.37 -3.41
C GLY A 133 -8.58 6.38 -4.27
N TYR A 134 -7.62 5.50 -4.00
CA TYR A 134 -6.56 5.23 -4.96
C TYR A 134 -7.11 4.51 -6.19
N TRP A 135 -6.50 4.77 -7.35
CA TRP A 135 -6.77 4.02 -8.56
C TRP A 135 -5.67 2.99 -8.78
N MET A 136 -6.00 1.70 -8.64
CA MET A 136 -5.05 0.63 -8.88
C MET A 136 -4.73 0.53 -10.38
N LEU A 137 -3.48 0.77 -10.74
CA LEU A 137 -3.00 0.64 -12.11
C LEU A 137 -2.63 -0.81 -12.42
N ASN A 138 -1.76 -1.40 -11.59
CA ASN A 138 -1.19 -2.72 -11.79
C ASN A 138 -0.90 -3.39 -10.44
N ASP A 139 -0.93 -4.73 -10.44
CA ASP A 139 -0.25 -5.56 -9.44
C ASP A 139 0.98 -6.18 -10.13
N ILE A 140 2.15 -6.07 -9.50
CA ILE A 140 3.44 -6.48 -10.05
C ILE A 140 4.06 -7.52 -9.12
N VAL A 141 4.27 -8.73 -9.64
CA VAL A 141 4.79 -9.86 -8.86
C VAL A 141 6.31 -9.88 -8.86
N TRP A 142 6.92 -9.74 -7.69
CA TRP A 142 8.34 -10.01 -7.50
C TRP A 142 8.60 -11.52 -7.38
N ARG A 143 9.03 -12.15 -8.48
CA ARG A 143 9.46 -13.55 -8.50
C ARG A 143 10.89 -13.70 -7.96
N LYS A 144 11.03 -14.04 -6.68
CA LYS A 144 12.32 -14.39 -6.06
C LYS A 144 12.86 -15.70 -6.64
N THR A 145 14.11 -15.71 -7.11
CA THR A 145 14.74 -16.90 -7.73
C THR A 145 15.28 -17.91 -6.72
N ASN A 146 15.50 -17.48 -5.47
CA ASN A 146 16.09 -18.25 -4.38
C ASN A 146 15.43 -17.93 -3.02
N PRO A 147 14.11 -18.12 -2.85
CA PRO A 147 13.44 -17.83 -1.58
C PRO A 147 14.00 -18.68 -0.44
N MET A 148 13.95 -18.16 0.78
CA MET A 148 14.21 -18.96 1.99
C MET A 148 13.19 -20.12 2.02
N PRO A 149 13.62 -21.38 2.26
CA PRO A 149 12.72 -22.53 2.36
C PRO A 149 11.79 -22.45 3.57
#